data_AF-A0A259E0L0-F1
#
_entry.id   AF-A0A259E0L0-F1
#
_cell.length_a   1.000
_cell.length_b   1.000
_cell.length_c   1.000
_cell.angle_alpha   90.00
_cell.angle_beta   90.00
_cell.angle_gamma   90.00
#
_symmetry.space_group_name_H-M   'P 1'
#
loop_
_entity.id
_entity.type
_entity.pdbx_description
1 polymer ?
#
loop_
_entity_poly.entity_id
_entity_poly.type
_entity_poly.pdbx_seq_one_letter_code
_entity_poly.pdbx_strand_id
1 'polypeptide(L)'
;MTQPRIHPETGQVLRRDARLQTVSVGSMSREVEVPGWYPEDDSDSIHSGAELQALDQAHLELRTAYAARVKAVRKKLGLTQEEAGRIIGGGRRAFQKYESGATPPSEAAVGLIEILDRHPEELETLRNLRSLAPREGVGGRLTPTGKRPTPAKGVRSAAA
;
A
#
# COMPACT_ATOMS: atom_id res chain seq x y z
N MET A 1 9.24 -29.68 27.85
CA MET A 1 7.95 -28.99 27.68
C MET A 1 8.24 -27.50 27.58
N THR A 2 7.94 -26.87 26.45
CA THR A 2 8.14 -25.42 26.27
C THR A 2 7.14 -24.70 27.18
N GLN A 3 7.61 -23.84 28.08
CA GLN A 3 6.69 -23.08 28.94
C GLN A 3 5.76 -22.22 28.07
N PRO A 4 4.45 -22.18 28.38
CA PRO A 4 3.51 -21.31 27.67
C PRO A 4 3.92 -19.86 27.82
N ARG A 5 3.72 -19.06 26.76
CA ARG A 5 3.86 -17.60 26.84
C ARG A 5 2.52 -16.97 27.17
N ILE A 6 2.55 -15.80 27.81
CA ILE A 6 1.36 -15.01 28.07
C ILE A 6 1.35 -13.82 27.11
N HIS A 7 0.24 -13.61 26.43
CA HIS A 7 0.06 -12.49 25.52
C HIS A 7 0.11 -11.16 26.32
N PRO A 8 0.89 -10.16 25.89
CA PRO A 8 1.13 -8.94 26.67
C PRO A 8 -0.13 -8.07 26.86
N GLU A 9 -1.05 -8.07 25.90
CA GLU A 9 -2.26 -7.24 25.96
C GLU A 9 -3.49 -7.99 26.51
N THR A 10 -3.76 -9.20 26.01
CA THR A 10 -4.96 -9.98 26.37
C THR A 10 -4.77 -10.91 27.58
N GLY A 11 -3.52 -11.16 28.02
CA GLY A 11 -3.22 -12.11 29.10
C GLY A 11 -3.45 -13.58 28.74
N GLN A 12 -3.72 -13.90 27.48
CA GLN A 12 -4.01 -15.25 27.03
C GLN A 12 -2.77 -16.14 26.96
N VAL A 13 -3.01 -17.45 27.08
CA VAL A 13 -1.96 -18.47 26.90
C VAL A 13 -1.68 -18.64 25.41
N LEU A 14 -0.46 -18.32 25.02
CA LEU A 14 0.06 -18.59 23.68
C LEU A 14 0.78 -19.93 23.66
N ARG A 15 0.49 -20.72 22.63
CA ARG A 15 1.09 -22.03 22.40
C ARG A 15 1.99 -21.98 21.18
N ARG A 16 3.06 -22.77 21.21
CA ARG A 16 3.94 -22.91 20.08
C ARG A 16 3.22 -23.69 18.98
N ASP A 17 3.09 -23.08 17.81
CA ASP A 17 2.39 -23.65 16.67
C ASP A 17 2.95 -23.06 15.36
N ALA A 18 2.52 -23.57 14.21
CA ALA A 18 2.78 -23.00 12.90
C ALA A 18 1.48 -22.96 12.09
N ARG A 19 1.11 -21.76 11.61
CA ARG A 19 -0.14 -21.57 10.85
C ARG A 19 0.17 -21.07 9.44
N LEU A 20 -0.63 -21.52 8.48
CA LEU A 20 -0.62 -20.97 7.12
C LEU A 20 -1.11 -19.54 7.15
N GLN A 21 -0.29 -18.62 6.63
CA GLN A 21 -0.63 -17.23 6.44
C GLN A 21 -0.57 -16.88 4.96
N THR A 22 -1.55 -16.11 4.49
CA THR A 22 -1.58 -15.63 3.11
C THR A 22 -0.79 -14.33 2.99
N VAL A 23 0.20 -14.31 2.10
CA VAL A 23 0.96 -13.13 1.70
C VAL A 23 0.43 -12.66 0.35
N SER A 24 0.07 -11.39 0.23
CA SER A 24 -0.49 -10.82 -1.00
C SER A 24 0.26 -9.59 -1.47
N VAL A 25 0.50 -9.48 -2.79
CA VAL A 25 0.95 -8.25 -3.44
C VAL A 25 0.21 -8.06 -4.75
N GLY A 26 -0.60 -6.99 -4.82
CA GLY A 26 -1.46 -6.76 -5.97
C GLY A 26 -2.47 -7.89 -6.16
N SER A 27 -2.51 -8.46 -7.37
CA SER A 27 -3.38 -9.59 -7.70
C SER A 27 -2.77 -10.97 -7.39
N MET A 28 -1.56 -11.01 -6.82
CA MET A 28 -0.84 -12.26 -6.54
C MET A 28 -0.87 -12.57 -5.04
N SER A 29 -1.01 -13.85 -4.71
CA SER A 29 -0.92 -14.34 -3.34
C SER A 29 -0.14 -15.65 -3.24
N ARG A 30 0.38 -15.93 -2.04
CA ARG A 30 1.03 -17.20 -1.67
C ARG A 30 0.74 -17.53 -0.22
N GLU A 31 0.52 -18.81 0.08
CA GLU A 31 0.45 -19.30 1.45
C GLU A 31 1.84 -19.68 1.96
N VAL A 32 2.14 -19.28 3.19
CA VAL A 32 3.41 -19.56 3.87
C VAL A 32 3.09 -20.06 5.26
N GLU A 33 3.70 -21.17 5.66
CA GLU A 33 3.63 -21.63 7.04
C GLU A 33 4.53 -20.75 7.91
N VAL A 34 3.93 -20.10 8.92
CA VAL A 34 4.63 -19.18 9.81
C VAL A 34 4.63 -19.75 11.22
N PRO A 35 5.78 -20.20 11.73
CA PRO A 35 5.91 -20.60 13.12
C PRO A 35 5.70 -19.41 14.05
N GLY A 36 5.12 -19.63 15.22
CA GLY A 36 4.80 -18.55 16.14
C GLY A 36 4.29 -19.03 17.48
N TRP A 37 3.94 -18.07 18.31
CA TRP A 37 3.17 -18.27 19.53
C TRP A 37 1.75 -17.78 19.27
N TYR A 38 0.83 -18.72 19.16
CA TYR A 38 -0.54 -18.45 18.75
C TYR A 38 -1.52 -18.62 19.91
N PRO A 39 -2.54 -17.77 20.01
CA PRO A 39 -3.66 -18.00 20.89
C PRO A 39 -4.60 -19.07 20.31
N GLU A 40 -5.53 -19.54 21.13
CA GLU A 40 -6.58 -20.47 20.69
C GLU A 40 -7.68 -19.76 19.89
N ASP A 41 -7.85 -18.46 20.13
CA ASP A 41 -8.78 -17.61 19.39
C ASP A 41 -8.06 -16.81 18.28
N ASP A 42 -8.72 -15.77 17.79
CA ASP A 42 -8.24 -14.88 16.73
C ASP A 42 -7.44 -13.68 17.24
N SER A 43 -6.97 -13.71 18.50
CA SER A 43 -6.06 -12.68 19.03
C SER A 43 -4.69 -12.72 18.33
N ASP A 44 -3.91 -11.66 18.50
CA ASP A 44 -2.62 -11.53 17.83
C ASP A 44 -1.60 -12.59 18.26
N SER A 45 -0.80 -13.05 17.30
CA SER A 45 0.30 -14.00 17.51
C SER A 45 1.64 -13.31 17.67
N ILE A 46 2.55 -13.93 18.43
CA ILE A 46 3.91 -13.42 18.63
C ILE A 46 4.90 -14.23 17.79
N HIS A 47 5.65 -13.53 16.94
CA HIS A 47 6.69 -14.10 16.08
C HIS A 47 8.06 -13.52 16.41
N SER A 48 9.10 -14.32 16.25
CA SER A 48 10.47 -13.81 16.19
C SER A 48 10.83 -13.39 14.77
N GLY A 49 11.86 -12.55 14.63
CA GLY A 49 12.35 -12.15 13.30
C GLY A 49 12.79 -13.32 12.43
N ALA A 50 13.35 -14.39 13.02
CA ALA A 50 13.72 -15.61 12.29
C ALA A 50 12.50 -16.36 11.74
N GLU A 51 11.38 -16.34 12.46
CA GLU A 51 10.13 -17.02 12.06
C GLU A 51 9.42 -16.30 10.91
N LEU A 52 9.57 -14.98 10.83
CA LEU A 52 8.99 -14.17 9.76
C LEU A 52 9.80 -14.19 8.46
N GLN A 53 11.02 -14.75 8.45
CA GLN A 53 11.88 -14.74 7.26
C GLN A 53 11.22 -15.35 6.03
N ALA A 54 10.50 -16.46 6.19
CA ALA A 54 9.80 -17.11 5.08
C ALA A 54 8.67 -16.23 4.51
N LEU A 55 7.96 -15.52 5.40
CA LEU A 55 6.89 -14.59 5.04
C LEU A 55 7.45 -13.34 4.35
N ASP A 56 8.51 -12.75 4.90
CA ASP A 56 9.21 -11.60 4.32
C ASP A 56 9.76 -11.93 2.94
N GLN A 57 10.41 -13.08 2.79
CA GLN A 57 10.92 -13.56 1.52
C GLN A 57 9.81 -13.76 0.49
N ALA A 58 8.67 -14.35 0.90
CA ALA A 58 7.50 -14.48 0.04
C ALA A 58 6.96 -13.14 -0.42
N HIS A 59 6.87 -12.17 0.48
CA HIS A 59 6.40 -10.84 0.15
C HIS A 59 7.34 -10.15 -0.86
N LEU A 60 8.65 -10.28 -0.69
CA LEU A 60 9.65 -9.71 -1.62
C LEU A 60 9.59 -10.35 -3.02
N GLU A 61 9.41 -11.67 -3.08
CA GLU A 61 9.26 -12.41 -4.34
C GLU A 61 7.99 -11.99 -5.07
N LEU A 62 6.85 -11.95 -4.37
CA LEU A 62 5.58 -11.49 -4.92
C LEU A 62 5.66 -10.02 -5.36
N ARG A 63 6.33 -9.15 -4.61
CA ARG A 63 6.54 -7.75 -4.98
C ARG A 63 7.33 -7.62 -6.28
N THR A 64 8.40 -8.40 -6.43
CA THR A 64 9.21 -8.43 -7.64
C THR A 64 8.41 -8.96 -8.84
N ALA A 65 7.69 -10.07 -8.65
CA ALA A 65 6.86 -10.68 -9.68
C ALA A 65 5.72 -9.74 -10.14
N TYR A 66 5.04 -9.09 -9.20
CA TYR A 66 3.95 -8.17 -9.51
C TYR A 66 4.47 -6.90 -10.19
N ALA A 67 5.60 -6.33 -9.77
CA ALA A 67 6.24 -5.20 -10.46
C ALA A 67 6.55 -5.54 -11.93
N ALA A 68 7.04 -6.76 -12.20
CA ALA A 68 7.27 -7.24 -13.55
C ALA A 68 5.95 -7.40 -14.35
N ARG A 69 4.88 -7.90 -13.72
CA ARG A 69 3.53 -7.97 -14.31
C ARG A 69 3.01 -6.59 -14.72
N VAL A 70 3.07 -5.60 -13.83
CA VAL A 70 2.65 -4.22 -14.13
C VAL A 70 3.38 -3.67 -15.37
N LYS A 71 4.71 -3.90 -15.45
CA LYS A 71 5.52 -3.52 -16.62
C LYS A 71 5.09 -4.24 -17.90
N ALA A 72 4.80 -5.54 -17.81
CA ALA A 72 4.37 -6.35 -18.95
C ALA A 72 3.01 -5.87 -19.50
N VAL A 73 2.03 -5.66 -18.63
CA VAL A 73 0.70 -5.15 -19.00
C VAL A 73 0.81 -3.77 -19.65
N ARG A 74 1.55 -2.83 -19.04
CA ARG A 74 1.76 -1.50 -19.63
C ARG A 74 2.34 -1.60 -21.05
N LYS A 75 3.36 -2.43 -21.23
CA LYS A 75 4.00 -2.63 -22.54
C LYS A 75 3.05 -3.24 -23.55
N LYS A 76 2.23 -4.22 -23.15
CA LYS A 76 1.18 -4.82 -23.98
C LYS A 76 0.17 -3.77 -24.46
N LEU A 77 -0.16 -2.80 -23.63
CA LEU A 77 -1.04 -1.68 -23.96
C LEU A 77 -0.36 -0.57 -24.78
N GLY A 78 0.94 -0.69 -25.08
CA GLY A 78 1.68 0.32 -25.84
C GLY A 78 1.86 1.67 -25.13
N LEU A 79 1.74 1.70 -23.79
CA LEU A 79 1.79 2.95 -23.03
C LEU A 79 3.20 3.26 -22.50
N THR A 80 3.56 4.53 -22.45
CA THR A 80 4.65 5.02 -21.59
C THR A 80 4.25 4.96 -20.11
N GLN A 81 5.22 4.99 -19.20
CA GLN A 81 4.94 5.02 -17.75
C GLN A 81 4.12 6.25 -17.34
N GLU A 82 4.38 7.38 -17.98
CA GLU A 82 3.69 8.64 -17.73
C GLU A 82 2.23 8.58 -18.22
N GLU A 83 1.98 8.04 -19.41
CA GLU A 83 0.61 7.82 -19.91
C GLU A 83 -0.16 6.85 -19.03
N ALA A 84 0.45 5.71 -18.66
CA ALA A 84 -0.19 4.74 -17.78
C ALA A 84 -0.56 5.36 -16.43
N GLY A 85 0.32 6.17 -15.83
CA GLY A 85 0.04 6.89 -14.59
C GLY A 85 -1.09 7.93 -14.69
N ARG A 86 -1.31 8.50 -15.88
CA ARG A 86 -2.45 9.40 -16.14
C ARG A 86 -3.75 8.66 -16.42
N ILE A 87 -3.69 7.59 -17.20
CA ILE A 87 -4.86 6.85 -17.68
C ILE A 87 -5.40 5.94 -16.57
N ILE A 88 -4.55 5.03 -16.10
CA ILE A 88 -4.90 4.05 -15.07
C ILE A 88 -5.02 4.75 -13.71
N GLY A 89 -4.06 5.63 -13.40
CA GLY A 89 -4.09 6.47 -12.20
C GLY A 89 -2.79 6.42 -11.38
N GLY A 90 -2.80 7.10 -10.23
CA GLY A 90 -1.64 7.28 -9.37
C GLY A 90 -0.70 8.44 -9.78
N GLY A 91 -1.00 9.10 -10.90
CA GLY A 91 -0.29 10.28 -11.38
C GLY A 91 0.98 9.94 -12.15
N ARG A 92 1.65 10.99 -12.68
CA ARG A 92 2.71 10.90 -13.68
C ARG A 92 3.88 9.95 -13.36
N ARG A 93 4.14 9.71 -12.07
CA ARG A 93 5.29 8.92 -11.57
C ARG A 93 4.89 7.59 -10.95
N ALA A 94 3.60 7.22 -10.97
CA ALA A 94 3.11 6.00 -10.35
C ALA A 94 3.78 4.75 -10.93
N PHE A 95 3.73 4.58 -12.26
CA PHE A 95 4.26 3.39 -12.91
C PHE A 95 5.78 3.23 -12.76
N GLN A 96 6.54 4.32 -12.56
CA GLN A 96 7.95 4.22 -12.17
C GLN A 96 8.13 3.51 -10.82
N LYS A 97 7.31 3.88 -9.82
CA LYS A 97 7.35 3.29 -8.48
C LYS A 97 6.80 1.86 -8.48
N TYR A 98 5.74 1.61 -9.24
CA TYR A 98 5.11 0.30 -9.34
C TYR A 98 6.05 -0.72 -10.01
N GLU A 99 6.64 -0.35 -11.14
CA GLU A 99 7.54 -1.23 -11.90
C GLU A 99 8.90 -1.45 -11.25
N SER A 100 9.30 -0.59 -10.31
CA SER A 100 10.49 -0.80 -9.46
C SER A 100 10.17 -1.55 -8.17
N GLY A 101 8.89 -1.78 -7.87
CA GLY A 101 8.43 -2.32 -6.59
C GLY A 101 8.64 -1.36 -5.40
N ALA A 102 9.04 -0.11 -5.63
CA ALA A 102 9.27 0.87 -4.56
C ALA A 102 7.97 1.23 -3.83
N THR A 103 6.83 1.14 -4.50
CA THR A 103 5.50 1.32 -3.89
C THR A 103 4.53 0.38 -4.61
N PRO A 104 3.67 -0.36 -3.90
CA PRO A 104 2.63 -1.14 -4.56
C PRO A 104 1.55 -0.21 -5.17
N PRO A 105 0.88 -0.64 -6.26
CA PRO A 105 -0.33 0.04 -6.73
C PRO A 105 -1.44 0.00 -5.68
N SER A 106 -2.35 0.97 -5.72
CA SER A 106 -3.58 0.90 -4.91
C SER A 106 -4.51 -0.19 -5.44
N GLU A 107 -5.44 -0.68 -4.61
CA GLU A 107 -6.45 -1.68 -5.00
C GLU A 107 -7.18 -1.31 -6.31
N ALA A 108 -7.61 -0.06 -6.46
CA ALA A 108 -8.25 0.41 -7.69
C ALA A 108 -7.32 0.33 -8.91
N ALA A 109 -6.02 0.65 -8.74
CA ALA A 109 -5.04 0.54 -9.82
C ALA A 109 -4.74 -0.93 -10.14
N VAL A 110 -4.66 -1.82 -9.13
CA VAL A 110 -4.55 -3.28 -9.33
C VAL A 110 -5.72 -3.75 -10.19
N GLY A 111 -6.96 -3.44 -9.80
CA GLY A 111 -8.15 -3.83 -10.55
C GLY A 111 -8.12 -3.38 -12.02
N LEU A 112 -7.77 -2.11 -12.28
CA LEU A 112 -7.67 -1.60 -13.64
C LEU A 112 -6.53 -2.25 -14.45
N ILE A 113 -5.37 -2.49 -13.83
CA ILE A 113 -4.25 -3.19 -14.49
C ILE A 113 -4.69 -4.59 -14.92
N GLU A 114 -5.38 -5.33 -14.05
CA GLU A 114 -5.84 -6.68 -14.33
C GLU A 114 -6.97 -6.71 -15.38
N ILE A 115 -7.91 -5.76 -15.31
CA ILE A 115 -8.97 -5.63 -16.32
C ILE A 115 -8.36 -5.32 -17.68
N LEU A 116 -7.45 -4.36 -17.79
CA LEU A 116 -6.82 -4.00 -19.06
C LEU A 116 -5.89 -5.07 -19.61
N ASP A 117 -5.30 -5.92 -18.76
CA ASP A 117 -4.59 -7.09 -19.26
C ASP A 117 -5.54 -8.07 -19.96
N ARG A 118 -6.75 -8.27 -19.41
CA ARG A 118 -7.75 -9.16 -20.03
C ARG A 118 -8.47 -8.50 -21.22
N HIS A 119 -8.74 -7.21 -21.12
CA HIS A 119 -9.55 -6.40 -22.03
C HIS A 119 -8.78 -5.14 -22.47
N PRO A 120 -7.74 -5.27 -23.31
CA PRO A 120 -6.94 -4.11 -23.74
C PRO A 120 -7.77 -3.07 -24.50
N GLU A 121 -8.91 -3.44 -25.08
CA GLU A 121 -9.88 -2.55 -25.75
C GLU A 121 -10.46 -1.48 -24.82
N GLU A 122 -10.58 -1.77 -23.52
CA GLU A 122 -11.11 -0.82 -22.52
C GLU A 122 -10.15 0.36 -22.24
N LEU A 123 -8.95 0.32 -22.80
CA LEU A 123 -8.02 1.45 -22.74
C LEU A 123 -8.63 2.72 -23.35
N GLU A 124 -9.38 2.59 -24.44
CA GLU A 124 -10.05 3.74 -25.08
C GLU A 124 -11.15 4.31 -24.20
N THR A 125 -11.91 3.45 -23.51
CA THR A 125 -12.89 3.86 -22.51
C THR A 125 -12.23 4.75 -21.45
N LEU A 126 -11.09 4.31 -20.90
CA LEU A 126 -10.36 5.12 -19.91
C LEU A 126 -9.79 6.42 -20.49
N ARG A 127 -9.27 6.41 -21.72
CA ARG A 127 -8.80 7.63 -22.39
C ARG A 127 -9.92 8.66 -22.51
N ASN A 128 -11.10 8.22 -22.94
CA ASN A 128 -12.28 9.07 -23.06
C ASN A 128 -12.70 9.64 -21.71
N LEU A 129 -12.81 8.80 -20.68
CA LEU A 129 -13.15 9.25 -19.32
C LEU A 129 -12.18 10.30 -18.77
N ARG A 130 -10.88 10.15 -19.03
CA ARG A 130 -9.85 11.10 -18.58
C ARG A 130 -9.81 12.39 -19.39
N SER A 131 -10.25 12.35 -20.65
CA SER A 131 -10.37 13.53 -21.51
C SER A 131 -11.56 14.41 -21.12
N LEU A 132 -12.64 13.79 -20.62
CA LEU A 132 -13.87 14.44 -20.18
C LEU A 132 -13.74 15.08 -18.79
N ALA A 133 -12.76 14.65 -17.98
CA ALA A 133 -12.44 15.31 -16.73
C ALA A 133 -11.83 16.68 -17.01
N PRO A 134 -12.34 17.79 -16.41
CA PRO A 134 -11.71 19.09 -16.51
C PRO A 134 -10.23 18.97 -16.10
N ARG A 135 -9.33 19.43 -16.96
CA ARG A 135 -7.90 19.52 -16.62
C ARG A 135 -7.74 20.59 -15.55
N GLU A 136 -7.86 20.23 -14.28
CA GLU A 136 -7.39 21.12 -13.22
C GLU A 136 -5.90 21.35 -13.43
N GLY A 137 -5.58 22.62 -13.66
CA GLY A 137 -4.28 23.08 -14.08
C GLY A 137 -3.19 22.79 -13.04
N VAL A 138 -2.01 22.56 -13.59
CA VAL A 138 -0.73 22.75 -12.91
C VAL A 138 -0.71 24.12 -12.21
N GLY A 139 -0.47 24.15 -10.89
CA GLY A 139 0.03 25.36 -10.22
C GLY A 139 -0.81 25.95 -9.08
N GLY A 140 -1.09 25.19 -8.02
CA GLY A 140 -1.52 25.72 -6.73
C GLY A 140 -0.42 25.58 -5.68
N ARG A 141 0.66 26.36 -5.79
CA ARG A 141 1.60 26.52 -4.67
C ARG A 141 0.84 27.27 -3.58
N LEU A 142 0.29 26.56 -2.59
CA LEU A 142 -0.18 27.19 -1.35
C LEU A 142 1.06 27.74 -0.63
N THR A 143 1.45 28.97 -0.97
CA THR A 143 2.32 29.77 -0.11
C THR A 143 1.50 30.18 1.10
N PRO A 144 1.89 29.82 2.33
CA PRO A 144 1.25 30.37 3.52
C PRO A 144 1.77 31.79 3.73
N THR A 145 1.23 32.77 3.01
CA THR A 145 1.41 34.19 3.35
C THR A 145 0.26 34.62 4.24
N GLY A 146 0.45 34.41 5.54
CA GLY A 146 -0.44 34.90 6.58
C GLY A 146 0.33 35.04 7.88
N LYS A 147 1.08 36.14 8.03
CA LYS A 147 1.59 36.59 9.33
C LYS A 147 0.41 36.63 10.30
N ARG A 148 0.44 35.77 11.30
CA ARG A 148 -0.47 35.82 12.45
C ARG A 148 -0.13 37.10 13.23
N PRO A 149 -1.03 38.09 13.37
CA PRO A 149 -0.76 39.20 14.27
C PRO A 149 -0.81 38.66 15.70
N THR A 150 0.30 38.84 16.43
CA THR A 150 0.37 38.64 17.88
C THR A 150 -0.47 39.72 18.57
N PRO A 151 -1.48 39.40 19.39
CA PRO A 151 -2.06 40.40 20.26
C PRO A 151 -1.06 40.77 21.36
N ALA A 152 -0.84 42.07 21.49
CA ALA A 152 0.08 42.70 22.41
C ALA A 152 -0.32 42.51 23.87
N LYS A 153 0.70 42.49 24.74
CA LYS A 153 0.62 42.58 26.20
C LYS A 153 -0.18 43.81 26.66
N GLY A 154 -1.05 43.58 27.64
CA GLY A 154 -1.64 44.58 28.53
C GLY A 154 -2.87 43.93 29.20
N VAL A 155 -3.19 44.09 30.47
CA VAL A 155 -2.70 44.93 31.56
C VAL A 155 -3.07 44.18 32.86
N ARG A 156 -2.31 44.44 33.91
CA ARG A 156 -2.53 44.02 35.30
C ARG A 156 -3.98 44.25 35.76
N SER A 157 -4.51 43.33 36.56
CA SER A 157 -5.53 43.67 37.55
C SER A 157 -5.27 42.90 38.84
N ALA A 158 -5.40 43.64 39.94
CA ALA A 158 -5.26 43.22 41.33
C ALA A 158 -6.66 43.11 41.95
N ALA A 159 -6.70 42.63 43.21
CA ALA A 159 -7.83 42.41 44.11
C ALA A 159 -8.40 40.98 44.02
N ALA A 160 -8.60 40.24 45.11
CA ALA A 160 -8.48 40.52 46.55
C ALA A 160 -8.07 39.24 47.29
#